data_AF-J9EAL5-F1
#
_entry.id   AF-J9EAL5-F1
#
_cell.length_a   1.000
_cell.length_b   1.000
_cell.length_c   1.000
_cell.angle_alpha   90.00
_cell.angle_beta   90.00
_cell.angle_gamma   90.00
#
_symmetry.space_group_name_H-M   'P 1'
#
loop_
_entity.id
_entity.type
_entity.pdbx_description
1 polymer ?
#
loop_
_entity_poly.entity_id
_entity_poly.type
_entity_poly.pdbx_seq_one_letter_code
_entity_poly.pdbx_strand_id
1 'polypeptide(L)'
;MRLTRGHMASTFIETVNINLEDFSETFLTCATCLCTYDQERKKAKLLSCSHTVCLECLLRMEQLPQVIETGVVRCPLCREMITIPSGGSNAFPSSFLINQLLDLMQKQRKDVVPNCSVHQQEQLLYCEACDLVFCQHCDSLS
;
A
#
# COMPACT_ATOMS: atom_id res chain seq x y z
N MET A 1 23.84 -6.20 -53.84
CA MET A 1 23.06 -6.41 -52.59
C MET A 1 24.01 -6.28 -51.40
N ARG A 2 23.96 -5.16 -50.66
CA ARG A 2 24.71 -5.00 -49.40
C ARG A 2 23.69 -4.91 -48.28
N LEU A 3 23.71 -5.91 -47.39
CA LEU A 3 22.85 -6.03 -46.21
C LEU A 3 23.30 -5.02 -45.15
N THR A 4 22.40 -4.12 -44.73
CA THR A 4 22.63 -3.20 -43.61
C THR A 4 22.52 -3.94 -42.28
N ARG A 5 23.61 -3.96 -41.51
CA ARG A 5 23.69 -4.55 -40.18
C ARG A 5 22.97 -3.62 -39.19
N GLY A 6 21.77 -4.01 -38.75
CA GLY A 6 21.00 -3.27 -37.75
C GLY A 6 21.71 -3.31 -36.39
N HIS A 7 21.98 -2.13 -35.82
CA HIS A 7 22.46 -1.99 -34.45
C HIS A 7 21.30 -2.26 -33.49
N MET A 8 21.36 -3.39 -32.76
CA MET A 8 20.52 -3.61 -31.58
C MET A 8 21.13 -2.82 -30.42
N ALA A 9 20.55 -1.67 -30.10
CA ALA A 9 20.92 -0.91 -28.91
C ALA A 9 20.40 -1.67 -27.68
N SER A 10 21.31 -2.29 -26.93
CA SER A 10 21.00 -2.91 -25.64
C SER A 10 20.81 -1.82 -24.61
N THR A 11 19.56 -1.52 -24.24
CA THR A 11 19.26 -0.59 -23.15
C THR A 11 19.68 -1.23 -21.83
N PHE A 12 20.65 -0.62 -21.15
CA PHE A 12 20.99 -0.98 -19.78
C PHE A 12 19.84 -0.53 -18.87
N ILE A 13 19.17 -1.48 -18.21
CA ILE A 13 18.17 -1.18 -17.20
C ILE A 13 18.90 -1.18 -15.85
N GLU A 14 19.09 0.00 -15.27
CA GLU A 14 19.50 0.13 -13.88
C GLU A 14 18.32 -0.18 -12.97
N THR A 15 18.49 -1.17 -12.10
CA THR A 15 17.50 -1.47 -11.08
C THR A 15 17.60 -0.42 -9.99
N VAL A 16 16.62 0.49 -9.91
CA VAL A 16 16.51 1.44 -8.81
C VAL A 16 16.01 0.70 -7.57
N ASN A 17 16.82 0.67 -6.50
CA ASN A 17 16.39 0.08 -5.23
C ASN A 17 15.45 1.07 -4.53
N ILE A 18 14.15 0.77 -4.56
CA ILE A 18 13.13 1.61 -3.93
C ILE A 18 13.10 1.24 -2.45
N ASN A 19 13.39 2.20 -1.56
CA ASN A 19 13.19 2.01 -0.13
C ASN A 19 11.69 1.76 0.14
N LEU A 20 11.37 0.60 0.71
CA LEU A 20 10.01 0.15 0.94
C LEU A 20 9.25 1.06 1.91
N GLU A 21 9.94 1.63 2.90
CA GLU A 21 9.35 2.56 3.87
C GLU A 21 8.95 3.86 3.17
N ASP A 22 9.89 4.49 2.45
CA ASP A 22 9.66 5.72 1.69
C ASP A 22 8.55 5.54 0.65
N PHE A 23 8.48 4.38 0.00
CA PHE A 23 7.41 4.04 -0.93
C PHE A 23 6.06 4.00 -0.24
N SER A 24 5.98 3.32 0.91
CA SER A 24 4.73 3.19 1.66
C SER A 24 4.22 4.55 2.14
N GLU A 25 5.10 5.41 2.64
CA GLU A 25 4.76 6.75 3.10
C GLU A 25 4.26 7.62 1.95
N THR A 26 4.88 7.50 0.77
CA THR A 26 4.56 8.34 -0.38
C THR A 26 3.29 7.90 -1.10
N PHE A 27 3.11 6.60 -1.32
CA PHE A 27 2.07 6.08 -2.23
C PHE A 27 0.90 5.42 -1.51
N LEU A 28 1.08 4.97 -0.27
CA LEU A 28 0.07 4.22 0.48
C LEU A 28 -0.46 4.97 1.71
N THR A 29 -0.19 6.27 1.83
CA THR A 29 -0.79 7.10 2.87
C THR A 29 -1.84 8.05 2.31
N CYS A 30 -2.88 8.26 3.10
CA CYS A 30 -3.89 9.26 2.79
C CYS A 30 -3.34 10.67 3.03
N ALA A 31 -3.22 11.48 1.98
CA ALA A 31 -2.73 12.86 2.09
C ALA A 31 -3.57 13.75 3.05
N THR A 32 -4.81 13.36 3.36
CA THR A 32 -5.69 14.13 4.27
C THR A 32 -5.39 13.87 5.75
N CYS A 33 -5.08 12.63 6.14
CA CYS A 33 -4.83 12.28 7.56
C CYS A 33 -3.44 11.72 7.83
N LEU A 34 -2.62 11.58 6.79
CA LEU A 34 -1.26 11.03 6.84
C LEU A 34 -1.19 9.62 7.45
N CYS A 35 -2.27 8.86 7.33
CA CYS A 35 -2.31 7.45 7.77
C CYS A 35 -2.27 6.53 6.56
N THR A 36 -1.61 5.38 6.71
CA THR A 36 -1.61 4.31 5.71
C THR A 36 -3.03 3.82 5.40
N TYR A 37 -3.29 3.52 4.13
CA TYR A 37 -4.54 2.89 3.71
C TYR A 37 -4.61 1.44 4.21
N ASP A 38 -5.82 0.97 4.48
CA ASP A 38 -6.10 -0.40 4.92
C ASP A 38 -7.42 -0.90 4.30
N GLN A 39 -7.76 -2.18 4.53
CA GLN A 39 -8.98 -2.80 4.01
C GLN A 39 -10.19 -2.70 4.95
N GLU A 40 -10.11 -1.91 6.03
CA GLU A 40 -11.13 -1.81 7.06
C GLU A 40 -11.69 -0.39 7.18
N ARG A 41 -10.95 0.51 7.83
CA ARG A 41 -11.36 1.89 8.15
C ARG A 41 -10.79 2.89 7.16
N LYS A 42 -9.53 2.72 6.78
CA LYS A 42 -8.81 3.60 5.86
C LYS A 42 -8.85 3.08 4.43
N LYS A 43 -9.99 2.54 3.98
CA LYS A 43 -10.19 2.10 2.60
C LYS A 43 -9.92 3.24 1.62
N ALA A 44 -9.08 2.99 0.61
CA ALA A 44 -8.75 3.96 -0.42
C ALA A 44 -9.94 4.17 -1.36
N LYS A 45 -10.55 5.38 -1.35
CA LYS A 45 -11.72 5.73 -2.17
C LYS A 45 -11.37 6.73 -3.25
N LEU A 46 -11.73 6.42 -4.49
CA LEU A 46 -11.47 7.23 -5.67
C LEU A 46 -12.62 8.23 -5.90
N LEU A 47 -12.28 9.52 -5.92
CA LEU A 47 -13.20 10.61 -6.24
C LEU A 47 -13.31 10.79 -7.76
N SER A 48 -14.35 11.50 -8.23
CA SER A 48 -14.54 11.76 -9.68
C SER A 48 -13.40 12.60 -10.29
N CYS A 49 -12.70 13.38 -9.48
CA CYS A 49 -11.47 14.10 -9.86
C CYS A 49 -10.21 13.21 -9.92
N SER A 50 -10.36 11.89 -9.83
CA SER A 50 -9.27 10.88 -9.83
C SER A 50 -8.30 10.92 -8.64
N HIS A 51 -8.54 11.76 -7.64
CA HIS A 51 -7.79 11.72 -6.38
C HIS A 51 -8.36 10.67 -5.42
N THR A 52 -7.47 10.11 -4.58
CA THR A 52 -7.84 9.10 -3.60
C THR A 52 -7.82 9.66 -2.19
N VAL A 53 -8.89 9.42 -1.42
CA VAL A 53 -9.01 9.82 -0.01
C VAL A 53 -9.47 8.59 0.79
N CYS A 54 -9.04 8.44 2.03
CA CYS A 54 -9.46 7.29 2.83
C CYS A 54 -10.93 7.44 3.27
N LEU A 55 -11.64 6.31 3.39
CA LEU A 55 -13.06 6.28 3.74
C LEU A 55 -13.35 7.03 5.05
N GLU A 56 -12.54 6.86 6.08
CA GLU A 56 -12.71 7.57 7.35
C GLU A 56 -12.64 9.10 7.20
N CYS A 57 -11.77 9.62 6.33
CA CYS A 57 -11.71 11.04 6.05
C CYS A 57 -12.96 11.50 5.29
N LEU A 58 -13.41 10.74 4.30
CA LEU A 58 -14.64 11.07 3.56
C LEU A 58 -15.87 11.09 4.49
N LEU A 59 -16.01 10.10 5.37
CA LEU A 59 -17.10 10.05 6.36
C LEU A 59 -17.07 11.25 7.31
N ARG A 60 -15.89 11.76 7.67
CA ARG A 60 -15.76 12.99 8.46
C ARG A 60 -16.16 14.23 7.66
N MET A 61 -15.79 14.29 6.38
CA MET A 61 -16.14 15.40 5.49
C MET A 61 -17.63 15.42 5.18
N GLU A 62 -18.26 14.26 5.01
CA GLU A 62 -19.69 14.08 4.79
C GLU A 62 -20.54 14.62 5.95
N GLN A 63 -20.02 14.61 7.17
CA GLN A 63 -20.68 15.14 8.38
C GLN A 63 -20.58 16.66 8.53
N LEU A 64 -19.89 17.36 7.64
CA LEU A 64 -19.80 18.82 7.70
C LEU A 64 -21.16 19.44 7.33
N PRO A 65 -21.67 20.46 8.06
CA PRO A 65 -23.01 21.02 7.84
C PRO A 65 -23.28 21.42 6.37
N GLN A 66 -22.32 22.08 5.73
CA GLN A 66 -22.42 22.49 4.34
C GLN A 66 -22.50 21.32 3.36
N VAL A 67 -21.91 20.17 3.71
CA VAL A 67 -21.94 18.95 2.89
C VAL A 67 -23.25 18.21 3.11
N ILE A 68 -23.78 18.17 4.33
CA ILE A 68 -25.09 17.60 4.65
C ILE A 68 -26.20 18.34 3.86
N GLU A 69 -26.13 19.67 3.79
CA GLU A 69 -27.12 20.49 3.08
C GLU A 69 -27.02 20.36 1.56
N THR A 70 -25.81 20.27 1.01
CA THR A 70 -25.59 20.33 -0.45
C THR A 70 -25.38 18.97 -1.10
N GLY A 71 -24.97 17.95 -0.34
CA GLY A 71 -24.49 16.67 -0.86
C GLY A 71 -23.17 16.77 -1.62
N VAL A 72 -22.41 17.86 -1.49
CA VAL A 72 -21.19 18.11 -2.26
C VAL A 72 -20.00 18.34 -1.35
N VAL A 73 -18.92 17.61 -1.61
CA VAL A 73 -17.65 17.72 -0.89
C VAL A 73 -16.57 18.34 -1.79
N ARG A 74 -15.69 19.18 -1.23
CA ARG A 74 -14.49 19.66 -1.95
C ARG A 74 -13.35 18.67 -1.79
N CYS A 75 -12.74 18.25 -2.89
CA CYS A 75 -11.56 17.41 -2.84
C CYS A 75 -10.42 18.11 -2.06
N PRO A 76 -9.80 17.49 -1.05
CA PRO A 76 -8.76 18.13 -0.27
C PRO A 76 -7.45 18.33 -1.06
N LEU A 77 -7.29 17.65 -2.19
CA LEU A 77 -6.08 17.70 -3.02
C LEU A 77 -6.19 18.76 -4.13
N CYS A 78 -7.28 18.76 -4.90
CA CYS A 78 -7.45 19.66 -6.04
C CYS A 78 -8.57 20.70 -5.88
N ARG A 79 -9.34 20.65 -4.79
CA ARG A 79 -10.48 21.55 -4.49
C ARG A 79 -11.69 21.43 -5.42
N GLU A 80 -11.69 20.48 -6.35
CA GLU A 80 -12.83 20.19 -7.21
C GLU A 80 -14.07 19.79 -6.39
N MET A 81 -15.25 20.20 -6.86
CA MET A 81 -16.53 19.88 -6.22
C MET A 81 -16.98 18.48 -6.63
N ILE A 82 -17.16 17.60 -5.65
CA ILE A 82 -17.50 16.19 -5.85
C ILE A 82 -18.87 15.93 -5.22
N THR A 83 -19.82 15.48 -6.03
CA THR A 83 -21.12 15.04 -5.52
C THR A 83 -20.96 13.71 -4.78
N ILE A 84 -21.50 13.63 -3.57
CA ILE A 84 -21.54 12.38 -2.80
C ILE A 84 -22.58 11.45 -3.44
N PRO A 85 -22.23 10.18 -3.74
CA PRO A 85 -23.18 9.22 -4.28
C PRO A 85 -24.33 8.94 -3.29
N SER A 86 -25.45 8.40 -3.79
CA SER A 86 -26.63 8.10 -2.97
C SER A 86 -26.36 7.11 -1.81
N GLY A 87 -25.34 6.26 -1.92
CA GLY A 87 -24.87 5.38 -0.84
C GLY A 87 -23.86 6.00 0.13
N GLY A 88 -23.72 7.34 0.12
CA GLY A 88 -22.77 8.08 0.94
C GLY A 88 -21.31 7.82 0.56
N SER A 89 -20.38 8.15 1.46
CA SER A 89 -18.93 7.97 1.22
C SER A 89 -18.51 6.52 0.93
N ASN A 90 -19.30 5.53 1.36
CA ASN A 90 -19.01 4.12 1.10
C ASN A 90 -19.16 3.73 -0.38
N ALA A 91 -20.04 4.43 -1.11
CA ALA A 91 -20.37 4.16 -2.50
C ALA A 91 -19.35 4.72 -3.50
N PHE A 92 -18.35 5.49 -3.04
CA PHE A 92 -17.22 5.81 -3.90
C PHE A 92 -16.46 4.53 -4.31
N PRO A 93 -16.03 4.42 -5.58
CA PRO A 93 -15.21 3.30 -6.04
C PRO A 93 -13.95 3.15 -5.19
N SER A 94 -13.54 1.92 -4.92
CA SER A 94 -12.24 1.67 -4.30
C SER A 94 -11.11 1.92 -5.30
N SER A 95 -10.00 2.49 -4.85
CA SER A 95 -8.82 2.67 -5.70
C SER A 95 -8.14 1.32 -5.95
N PHE A 96 -8.34 0.76 -7.16
CA PHE A 96 -7.73 -0.50 -7.55
C PHE A 96 -6.20 -0.45 -7.45
N LEU A 97 -5.58 0.65 -7.89
CA LEU A 97 -4.12 0.79 -7.86
C LEU A 97 -3.57 0.71 -6.43
N ILE A 98 -4.13 1.48 -5.49
CA ILE A 98 -3.67 1.45 -4.09
C ILE A 98 -3.89 0.07 -3.47
N ASN A 99 -5.02 -0.58 -3.75
CA ASN A 99 -5.28 -1.93 -3.25
C ASN A 99 -4.26 -2.96 -3.78
N GLN A 100 -3.94 -2.91 -5.08
CA GLN A 100 -2.92 -3.77 -5.67
C GLN A 100 -1.54 -3.53 -5.04
N LEU A 101 -1.18 -2.28 -4.78
CA LEU A 101 0.08 -1.94 -4.13
C LEU A 101 0.12 -2.40 -2.66
N LEU A 102 -0.98 -2.26 -1.92
CA LEU A 102 -1.12 -2.80 -0.56
C LEU A 102 -0.92 -4.33 -0.56
N ASP A 103 -1.55 -5.04 -1.50
CA ASP A 103 -1.43 -6.50 -1.61
C ASP A 103 0.00 -6.93 -1.96
N LEU A 104 0.67 -6.19 -2.86
CA LEU A 104 2.08 -6.45 -3.20
C LEU A 104 2.99 -6.27 -1.97
N MET A 105 2.77 -5.22 -1.19
CA MET A 105 3.54 -4.98 0.04
C MET A 105 3.28 -6.05 1.11
N GLN A 106 2.03 -6.50 1.26
CA GLN A 106 1.71 -7.60 2.18
C GLN A 106 2.35 -8.92 1.74
N LYS A 107 2.46 -9.18 0.43
CA LYS A 107 3.13 -10.38 -0.10
C LYS A 107 4.64 -10.34 0.15
N GLN A 108 5.31 -9.20 -0.01
CA GLN A 108 6.72 -9.08 0.41
C GLN A 108 6.91 -9.25 1.92
N ARG A 109 5.93 -8.83 2.74
CA ARG A 109 5.95 -9.12 4.18
C ARG A 109 5.68 -10.58 4.56
N LYS A 110 5.35 -11.47 3.62
CA LYS A 110 5.31 -12.91 3.90
C LYS A 110 6.69 -13.57 3.88
N ASP A 111 7.72 -12.84 3.48
CA ASP A 111 9.13 -13.21 3.71
C ASP A 111 9.59 -12.82 5.13
N VAL A 112 8.66 -12.49 6.04
CA VAL A 112 8.97 -12.30 7.46
C VAL A 112 9.24 -13.67 8.07
N VAL A 113 10.50 -13.87 8.44
CA VAL A 113 10.97 -15.00 9.22
C VAL A 113 10.10 -15.13 10.48
N PRO A 114 9.39 -16.26 10.66
CA PRO A 114 8.55 -16.46 11.84
C PRO A 114 9.40 -16.49 13.12
N ASN A 115 8.79 -16.06 14.22
CA ASN A 115 9.43 -16.17 15.53
C ASN A 115 9.34 -17.59 16.07
N CYS A 116 10.28 -17.97 16.93
CA CYS A 116 10.30 -19.25 17.61
C CYS A 116 9.04 -19.43 18.48
N SER A 117 8.44 -20.62 18.43
CA SER A 117 7.27 -20.96 19.23
C SER A 117 7.54 -20.97 20.74
N VAL A 118 8.80 -21.22 21.14
CA VAL A 118 9.26 -21.19 22.54
C VAL A 118 9.76 -19.81 22.93
N HIS A 119 10.49 -19.13 22.05
CA HIS A 119 11.10 -17.82 22.27
C HIS A 119 10.48 -16.78 21.35
N GLN A 120 9.30 -16.25 21.70
CA GLN A 120 8.48 -15.41 20.81
C GLN A 120 9.12 -14.08 20.38
N GLN A 121 10.24 -13.68 20.98
CA GLN A 121 11.00 -12.48 20.60
C GLN A 121 12.16 -12.81 19.64
N GLU A 122 12.42 -14.09 19.37
CA GLU A 122 13.55 -14.57 18.57
C GLU A 122 13.08 -15.09 17.20
N GLN A 123 13.74 -14.68 16.14
CA GLN A 123 13.46 -15.15 14.78
C GLN A 123 14.07 -16.53 14.51
N LEU A 124 13.41 -17.32 13.65
CA LEU A 124 13.90 -18.63 13.23
C LEU A 124 14.98 -18.53 12.14
N LEU A 125 16.11 -19.17 12.35
CA LEU A 125 17.23 -19.30 11.43
C LEU A 125 17.16 -20.67 10.74
N TYR A 126 17.65 -20.75 9.51
CA TYR A 126 17.79 -22.01 8.78
C TYR A 126 19.27 -22.26 8.47
N CYS A 127 19.76 -23.44 8.84
CA CYS A 127 21.10 -23.89 8.47
C CYS A 127 21.01 -24.84 7.27
N GLU A 128 21.52 -24.41 6.11
CA GLU A 128 21.54 -25.24 4.89
C GLU A 128 22.41 -26.50 5.03
N ALA A 129 23.50 -26.43 5.80
CA ALA A 129 24.41 -27.57 5.97
C ALA A 129 23.81 -28.69 6.84
N CYS A 130 22.95 -28.31 7.80
CA CYS A 130 22.33 -29.22 8.75
C CYS A 130 20.86 -29.53 8.42
N ASP A 131 20.29 -28.83 7.44
CA ASP A 131 18.86 -28.83 7.09
C ASP A 131 17.95 -28.64 8.32
N LEU A 132 18.35 -27.74 9.23
CA LEU A 132 17.70 -27.52 10.51
C LEU A 132 17.19 -26.08 10.65
N VAL A 133 15.99 -25.94 11.21
CA VAL A 133 15.40 -24.67 11.61
C VAL A 133 15.53 -24.52 13.13
N PHE A 134 16.12 -23.42 13.60
CA PHE A 134 16.41 -23.17 15.02
C PHE A 134 16.28 -21.68 15.36
N CYS A 135 16.25 -21.31 16.63
CA CYS A 135 16.55 -19.93 17.05
C CYS A 135 17.80 -19.94 17.93
N GLN A 136 18.43 -18.78 18.14
CA GLN A 136 19.70 -18.67 18.88
C GLN A 136 19.65 -19.25 20.30
N HIS A 137 18.46 -19.34 20.90
CA HIS A 137 18.25 -19.86 22.24
C HIS A 137 17.87 -21.36 22.24
N CYS A 138 17.27 -21.88 21.16
CA CYS A 138 16.92 -23.30 21.04
C CYS A 138 18.14 -24.20 20.80
N ASP A 139 19.26 -23.64 20.37
CA ASP A 139 20.52 -24.36 20.15
C ASP A 139 21.29 -24.67 21.47
N SER A 140 20.81 -24.14 22.62
CA SER A 140 21.46 -24.34 23.93
C SER A 140 21.10 -25.65 24.65
N LEU A 141 20.44 -26.59 23.96
CA LEU A 141 19.87 -27.82 24.52
C LEU A 141 20.42 -29.13 23.90
N SER A 142 21.62 -29.09 23.32
CA SER A 142 22.37 -30.30 22.94
C SER A 142 23.59 -30.52 23.82
#